data_AF-A0A382BUQ7-F1
#
_entry.id   AF-A0A382BUQ7-F1
#
_cell.length_a   1.000
_cell.length_b   1.000
_cell.length_c   1.000
_cell.angle_alpha   90.00
_cell.angle_beta   90.00
_cell.angle_gamma   90.00
#
_symmetry.space_group_name_H-M   'P 1'
#
loop_
_entity.id
_entity.type
_entity.pdbx_description
1 polymer ?
#
loop_
_entity_poly.entity_id
_entity_poly.type
_entity_poly.pdbx_seq_one_letter_code
_entity_poly.pdbx_strand_id
1 'polypeptide(L)'
;MDEYFSAFHSIVRETQEKIGYTLPVDLESYIIMLLSHHLDRPDFLPERSFAEAYFKVSRRRKTNAKELGDTCLFLTGVFPTYGRRRGISRRYYQHIGSSSYSIVAESSSGELFIQLATHFKFLSNFIEVSIRNPKHKYHLIDLN
;
A
#
# COMPACT_ATOMS: atom_id res chain seq x y z
N MET A 1 -11.10 11.60 -10.46
CA MET A 1 -11.25 10.54 -9.45
C MET A 1 -11.79 9.26 -10.07
N ASP A 2 -12.88 9.32 -10.84
CA ASP A 2 -13.52 8.14 -11.45
C ASP A 2 -12.66 7.43 -12.52
N GLU A 3 -11.89 8.19 -13.30
CA GLU A 3 -11.01 7.65 -14.34
C GLU A 3 -9.88 6.77 -13.76
N TYR A 4 -9.20 7.25 -12.70
CA TYR A 4 -8.16 6.49 -11.99
C TYR A 4 -8.68 5.23 -11.30
N PHE A 5 -9.88 5.30 -10.72
CA PHE A 5 -10.52 4.13 -10.12
C PHE A 5 -10.76 3.05 -11.16
N SER A 6 -11.25 3.43 -12.36
CA SER A 6 -11.47 2.49 -13.46
C SER A 6 -10.16 1.88 -13.98
N ALA A 7 -9.09 2.67 -14.09
CA ALA A 7 -7.78 2.21 -14.52
C ALA A 7 -7.17 1.19 -13.54
N PHE A 8 -7.16 1.50 -12.24
CA PHE A 8 -6.64 0.58 -11.24
C PHE A 8 -7.51 -0.65 -11.05
N HIS A 9 -8.83 -0.52 -11.20
CA HIS A 9 -9.72 -1.68 -11.20
C HIS A 9 -9.34 -2.66 -12.32
N SER A 10 -9.18 -2.18 -13.56
CA SER A 10 -8.74 -3.03 -14.67
C SER A 10 -7.38 -3.69 -14.41
N ILE A 11 -6.40 -2.93 -13.90
CA ILE A 11 -5.06 -3.42 -13.58
C ILE A 11 -5.10 -4.53 -12.51
N VAL A 12 -5.89 -4.34 -11.45
CA VAL A 12 -6.05 -5.32 -10.36
C VAL A 12 -6.73 -6.58 -10.88
N ARG A 13 -7.82 -6.44 -11.64
CA ARG A 13 -8.55 -7.56 -12.26
C ARG A 13 -7.65 -8.40 -13.17
N GLU A 14 -6.91 -7.78 -14.08
CA GLU A 14 -5.97 -8.47 -14.96
C GLU A 14 -4.88 -9.20 -14.18
N THR A 15 -4.43 -8.62 -13.06
CA THR A 15 -3.43 -9.27 -12.20
C THR A 15 -4.00 -10.54 -11.58
N GLN A 16 -5.23 -10.49 -11.05
CA GLN A 16 -5.90 -11.64 -10.42
C GLN A 16 -6.06 -12.79 -11.41
N GLU A 17 -6.47 -12.50 -12.64
CA GLU A 17 -6.59 -13.48 -13.73
C GLU A 17 -5.25 -14.14 -14.06
N LYS A 18 -4.18 -13.34 -14.13
CA LYS A 18 -2.84 -13.82 -14.47
C LYS A 18 -2.21 -14.69 -13.38
N ILE A 19 -2.40 -14.32 -12.10
CA ILE A 19 -1.81 -15.07 -10.97
C ILE A 19 -2.70 -16.22 -10.51
N GLY A 20 -3.94 -16.31 -11.01
CA GLY A 20 -4.92 -17.33 -10.62
C GLY A 20 -5.44 -17.19 -9.19
N TYR A 21 -5.33 -16.00 -8.60
CA TYR A 21 -5.74 -15.71 -7.23
C TYR A 21 -6.60 -14.46 -7.18
N THR A 22 -7.77 -14.59 -6.57
CA THR A 22 -8.73 -13.50 -6.37
C THR A 22 -8.66 -13.01 -4.92
N LEU A 23 -8.41 -11.73 -4.75
CA LEU A 23 -8.52 -11.02 -3.48
C LEU A 23 -9.98 -11.01 -3.02
N PRO A 24 -10.23 -11.08 -1.70
CA PRO A 24 -11.49 -10.66 -1.13
C PRO A 24 -11.90 -9.26 -1.59
N VAL A 25 -13.19 -9.04 -1.84
CA VAL A 25 -13.74 -7.78 -2.40
C VAL A 25 -13.32 -6.55 -1.61
N ASP A 26 -13.29 -6.65 -0.28
CA ASP A 26 -12.90 -5.54 0.59
C ASP A 26 -11.41 -5.17 0.43
N LEU A 27 -10.53 -6.16 0.24
CA LEU A 27 -9.10 -5.94 0.00
C LEU A 27 -8.85 -5.39 -1.41
N GLU A 28 -9.56 -5.92 -2.41
CA GLU A 28 -9.51 -5.39 -3.79
C GLU A 28 -9.91 -3.92 -3.82
N SER A 29 -11.08 -3.59 -3.25
CA SER A 29 -11.61 -2.22 -3.20
C SER A 29 -10.64 -1.28 -2.45
N TYR A 30 -10.06 -1.77 -1.35
CA TYR A 30 -9.10 -0.99 -0.57
C TYR A 30 -7.81 -0.71 -1.34
N ILE A 31 -7.26 -1.69 -2.05
CA ILE A 31 -6.04 -1.50 -2.86
C ILE A 31 -6.28 -0.49 -3.97
N ILE A 32 -7.41 -0.58 -4.68
CA ILE A 32 -7.77 0.37 -5.75
C ILE A 32 -7.86 1.80 -5.18
N MET A 33 -8.54 1.96 -4.04
CA MET A 33 -8.62 3.25 -3.34
C MET A 33 -7.23 3.76 -2.90
N LEU A 34 -6.40 2.90 -2.31
CA LEU A 34 -5.05 3.23 -1.85
C LEU A 34 -4.18 3.77 -3.00
N LEU A 35 -4.17 3.06 -4.12
CA LEU A 35 -3.39 3.42 -5.30
C LEU A 35 -3.89 4.73 -5.91
N SER A 36 -5.22 4.88 -6.04
CA SER A 36 -5.84 6.10 -6.56
C SER A 36 -5.50 7.32 -5.69
N HIS A 37 -5.56 7.17 -4.36
CA HIS A 37 -5.28 8.26 -3.41
C HIS A 37 -3.84 8.78 -3.51
N HIS A 38 -2.87 7.90 -3.79
CA HIS A 38 -1.45 8.26 -3.80
C HIS A 38 -0.95 8.78 -5.16
N LEU A 39 -1.70 8.62 -6.25
CA LEU A 39 -1.35 9.23 -7.53
C LEU A 39 -1.39 10.76 -7.47
N ASP A 40 -2.43 11.30 -6.83
CA ASP A 40 -2.65 12.75 -6.75
C ASP A 40 -1.85 13.42 -5.61
N ARG A 41 -0.99 12.66 -4.90
CA ARG A 41 -0.28 13.13 -3.69
C ARG A 41 1.19 12.74 -3.70
N PRO A 42 2.07 13.55 -4.30
CA PRO A 42 3.51 13.28 -4.31
C PRO A 42 4.13 13.32 -2.90
N ASP A 43 3.55 14.08 -1.97
CA ASP A 43 4.03 14.25 -0.59
C ASP A 43 3.42 13.21 0.36
N PHE A 44 3.56 11.92 0.03
CA PHE A 44 3.02 10.81 0.85
C PHE A 44 4.02 10.25 1.87
N LEU A 45 5.28 10.65 1.81
CA LEU A 45 6.31 10.20 2.75
C LEU A 45 6.16 10.92 4.09
N PRO A 46 6.48 10.28 5.23
CA PRO A 46 6.47 10.98 6.51
C PRO A 46 7.45 12.16 6.49
N GLU A 47 7.10 13.28 7.13
CA GLU A 47 7.99 14.46 7.28
C GLU A 47 9.32 14.12 7.96
N ARG A 48 9.31 13.06 8.77
CA ARG A 48 10.48 12.54 9.50
C ARG A 48 10.80 11.11 9.07
N SER A 49 11.63 10.40 9.83
CA SER A 49 11.90 8.99 9.56
C SER A 49 10.67 8.09 9.82
N PHE A 50 10.57 6.98 9.08
CA PHE A 50 9.56 5.94 9.33
C PHE A 50 9.65 5.37 10.76
N ALA A 51 10.85 5.28 11.32
CA ALA A 51 11.06 4.87 12.72
C ALA A 51 10.41 5.83 13.71
N GLU A 52 10.61 7.14 13.53
CA GLU A 52 9.98 8.15 14.40
C GLU A 52 8.46 8.19 14.22
N ALA A 53 7.97 8.08 12.98
CA ALA A 53 6.54 7.98 12.70
C ALA A 53 5.93 6.77 13.42
N TYR A 54 6.56 5.60 13.32
CA TYR A 54 6.13 4.37 13.99
C TYR A 54 6.15 4.49 15.52
N PHE A 55 7.21 5.10 16.07
CA PHE A 55 7.31 5.33 17.51
C PHE A 55 6.18 6.22 18.04
N LYS A 56 5.79 7.26 17.30
CA LYS A 56 4.67 8.13 17.68
C LYS A 56 3.34 7.38 17.73
N VAL A 57 3.02 6.58 16.72
CA VAL A 57 1.75 5.83 16.69
C VAL A 57 1.67 4.76 17.79
N SER A 58 2.80 4.15 18.15
CA SER A 58 2.85 3.11 19.21
C SER A 58 2.64 3.63 20.65
N ARG A 59 2.86 4.93 20.92
CA ARG A 59 2.93 5.49 22.29
C ARG A 59 1.74 6.35 22.74
N ARG A 60 0.54 6.15 22.18
CA ARG A 60 -0.72 6.88 22.51
C ARG A 60 -0.84 8.33 22.02
N ARG A 61 0.12 8.87 21.25
CA ARG A 61 -0.15 10.02 20.39
C ARG A 61 -0.78 9.44 19.13
N LYS A 62 -2.12 9.45 19.02
CA LYS A 62 -2.90 8.94 17.88
C LYS A 62 -2.62 9.74 16.59
N THR A 63 -1.36 9.92 16.20
CA THR A 63 -1.00 10.17 14.81
C THR A 63 -1.45 8.97 13.99
N ASN A 64 -1.86 9.24 12.76
CA ASN A 64 -2.70 8.35 11.98
C ASN A 64 -1.97 7.04 11.60
N ALA A 65 -2.15 5.99 12.40
CA ALA A 65 -1.57 4.67 12.14
C ALA A 65 -2.04 4.08 10.81
N LYS A 66 -3.27 4.38 10.39
CA LYS A 66 -3.76 4.02 9.06
C LYS A 66 -2.92 4.69 7.97
N GLU A 67 -2.70 6.01 8.04
CA GLU A 67 -1.85 6.72 7.06
C GLU A 67 -0.44 6.13 6.98
N LEU A 68 0.18 5.77 8.12
CA LEU A 68 1.50 5.15 8.10
C LEU A 68 1.47 3.74 7.47
N GLY A 69 0.42 2.97 7.75
CA GLY A 69 0.16 1.67 7.11
C GLY A 69 0.01 1.80 5.60
N ASP A 70 -0.83 2.73 5.16
CA ASP A 70 -1.11 3.05 3.75
C ASP A 70 0.16 3.46 3.01
N THR A 71 0.91 4.40 3.61
CA THR A 71 2.20 4.88 3.09
C THR A 71 3.16 3.72 2.89
N CYS A 72 3.28 2.83 3.89
CA CYS A 72 4.17 1.67 3.79
C CYS A 72 3.69 0.67 2.73
N LEU A 73 2.38 0.44 2.61
CA LEU A 73 1.83 -0.52 1.65
C LEU A 73 2.05 -0.02 0.23
N PHE A 74 1.74 1.26 -0.01
CA PHE A 74 2.02 1.94 -1.26
C PHE A 74 3.52 1.95 -1.58
N LEU A 75 4.36 2.39 -0.64
CA LEU A 75 5.82 2.46 -0.85
C LEU A 75 6.41 1.09 -1.18
N THR A 76 6.04 0.05 -0.43
CA THR A 76 6.60 -1.28 -0.63
C THR A 76 6.02 -1.98 -1.83
N GLY A 77 4.81 -1.63 -2.29
CA GLY A 77 4.24 -2.14 -3.53
C GLY A 77 4.76 -1.42 -4.77
N VAL A 78 4.78 -0.09 -4.74
CA VAL A 78 5.11 0.75 -5.90
C VAL A 78 6.59 0.99 -6.06
N PHE A 79 7.31 1.21 -4.96
CA PHE A 79 8.74 1.50 -4.94
C PHE A 79 9.50 0.49 -4.08
N PRO A 80 9.48 -0.81 -4.41
CA PRO A 80 10.05 -1.87 -3.56
C PRO A 80 11.55 -1.74 -3.30
N THR A 81 12.26 -0.93 -4.10
CA THR A 81 13.71 -0.66 -3.98
C THR A 81 14.05 0.64 -3.26
N TYR A 82 13.06 1.39 -2.75
CA TYR A 82 13.23 2.73 -2.15
C TYR A 82 14.37 2.81 -1.11
N GLY A 83 14.40 1.89 -0.16
CA GLY A 83 15.41 1.88 0.91
C GLY A 83 16.80 1.38 0.51
N ARG A 84 16.94 0.76 -0.67
CA ARG A 84 18.14 -0.02 -1.03
C ARG A 84 19.41 0.82 -1.03
N ARG A 85 19.34 2.07 -1.52
CA ARG A 85 20.48 3.00 -1.54
C ARG A 85 20.96 3.40 -0.14
N ARG A 86 20.10 3.28 0.87
CA ARG A 86 20.40 3.58 2.28
C ARG A 86 20.68 2.32 3.11
N GLY A 87 20.82 1.16 2.47
CA GLY A 87 21.00 -0.12 3.16
C GLY A 87 19.75 -0.63 3.88
N ILE A 88 18.59 -0.03 3.65
CA ILE A 88 17.33 -0.40 4.31
C ILE A 88 16.56 -1.38 3.42
N SER A 89 16.26 -2.56 3.96
CA SER A 89 15.51 -3.59 3.24
C SER A 89 14.04 -3.20 3.06
N ARG A 90 13.40 -3.68 1.99
CA ARG A 90 11.93 -3.57 1.81
C ARG A 90 11.17 -4.09 3.03
N ARG A 91 11.68 -5.15 3.66
CA ARG A 91 11.10 -5.80 4.84
C ARG A 91 10.96 -4.86 6.03
N TYR A 92 11.87 -3.88 6.18
CA TYR A 92 11.77 -2.86 7.23
C TYR A 92 10.46 -2.07 7.11
N TYR A 93 10.16 -1.56 5.92
CA TYR A 93 8.91 -0.82 5.68
C TYR A 93 7.69 -1.73 5.75
N GLN A 94 7.80 -2.98 5.28
CA GLN A 94 6.71 -3.96 5.39
C GLN A 94 6.34 -4.24 6.85
N HIS A 95 7.32 -4.40 7.74
CA HIS A 95 7.08 -4.59 9.17
C HIS A 95 6.40 -3.36 9.80
N ILE A 96 6.88 -2.16 9.48
CA ILE A 96 6.25 -0.92 9.97
C ILE A 96 4.79 -0.85 9.52
N GLY A 97 4.54 -1.07 8.23
CA GLY A 97 3.19 -1.03 7.68
C GLY A 97 2.25 -2.09 8.27
N SER A 98 2.69 -3.35 8.37
CA SER A 98 1.88 -4.41 8.97
C SER A 98 1.54 -4.10 10.43
N SER A 99 2.53 -3.65 11.21
CA SER A 99 2.31 -3.30 12.61
C SER A 99 1.43 -2.07 12.77
N SER A 100 1.54 -1.09 11.87
CA SER A 100 0.63 0.06 11.83
C SER A 100 -0.82 -0.36 11.60
N TYR A 101 -1.09 -1.30 10.70
CA TYR A 101 -2.45 -1.85 10.55
C TYR A 101 -2.90 -2.70 11.74
N SER A 102 -2.00 -3.44 12.41
CA SER A 102 -2.33 -4.14 13.67
C SER A 102 -2.82 -3.16 14.74
N ILE A 103 -2.14 -2.02 14.90
CA ILE A 103 -2.55 -0.96 15.84
C ILE A 103 -3.95 -0.42 15.48
N VAL A 104 -4.24 -0.25 14.19
CA VAL A 104 -5.58 0.18 13.74
C VAL A 104 -6.63 -0.88 14.09
N ALA A 105 -6.35 -2.15 13.77
CA ALA A 105 -7.25 -3.27 14.01
C ALA A 105 -7.63 -3.42 15.49
N GLU A 106 -6.68 -3.22 16.41
CA GLU A 106 -6.92 -3.21 17.86
C GLU A 106 -7.86 -2.10 18.31
N SER A 107 -7.85 -0.96 17.61
CA SER A 107 -8.61 0.25 17.99
C SER A 107 -9.99 0.37 17.35
N SER A 108 -10.24 -0.30 16.23
CA SER A 108 -11.44 -0.12 15.41
C SER A 108 -12.20 -1.41 15.10
N SER A 109 -11.82 -2.57 15.67
CA SER A 109 -12.44 -3.89 15.45
C SER A 109 -12.75 -4.18 13.97
N GLY A 110 -11.84 -3.78 13.06
CA GLY A 110 -12.06 -3.89 11.63
C GLY A 110 -11.40 -5.14 11.05
N GLU A 111 -12.21 -6.12 10.64
CA GLU A 111 -11.77 -7.34 9.93
C GLU A 111 -10.81 -7.00 8.77
N LEU A 112 -11.12 -5.96 8.00
CA LEU A 112 -10.26 -5.44 6.93
C LEU A 112 -8.83 -5.14 7.39
N PHE A 113 -8.64 -4.47 8.53
CA PHE A 113 -7.31 -4.11 9.01
C PHE A 113 -6.55 -5.31 9.58
N ILE A 114 -7.26 -6.31 10.11
CA ILE A 114 -6.66 -7.60 10.48
C ILE A 114 -6.12 -8.29 9.23
N GLN A 115 -6.92 -8.33 8.15
CA GLN A 115 -6.52 -8.90 6.87
C GLN A 115 -5.33 -8.15 6.25
N LEU A 116 -5.37 -6.81 6.23
CA LEU A 116 -4.28 -5.97 5.74
C LEU A 116 -2.98 -6.18 6.52
N ALA A 117 -3.04 -6.26 7.85
CA ALA A 117 -1.87 -6.51 8.69
C ALA A 117 -1.29 -7.91 8.43
N THR A 118 -2.15 -8.93 8.40
CA THR A 118 -1.78 -10.34 8.26
C THR A 118 -1.18 -10.63 6.88
N HIS A 119 -1.79 -10.10 5.83
CA HIS A 119 -1.41 -10.38 4.44
C HIS A 119 -0.54 -9.28 3.82
N PHE A 120 -0.01 -8.34 4.61
CA PHE A 120 0.70 -7.17 4.12
C PHE A 120 1.78 -7.47 3.08
N LYS A 121 2.65 -8.45 3.36
CA LYS A 121 3.74 -8.82 2.44
C LYS A 121 3.18 -9.30 1.10
N PHE A 122 2.15 -10.14 1.14
CA PHE A 122 1.48 -10.63 -0.06
C PHE A 122 0.85 -9.47 -0.85
N LEU A 123 0.09 -8.59 -0.20
CA LEU A 123 -0.55 -7.45 -0.83
C LEU A 123 0.47 -6.48 -1.44
N SER A 124 1.59 -6.21 -0.76
CA SER A 124 2.67 -5.39 -1.33
C SER A 124 3.31 -6.04 -2.56
N ASN A 125 3.45 -7.36 -2.60
CA ASN A 125 3.95 -8.08 -3.79
C ASN A 125 2.91 -8.08 -4.91
N PHE A 126 1.63 -8.24 -4.57
CA PHE A 126 0.53 -8.17 -5.53
C PHE A 126 0.54 -6.82 -6.24
N ILE A 127 0.58 -5.71 -5.49
CA ILE A 127 0.67 -4.34 -6.05
C ILE A 127 1.89 -4.20 -6.96
N GLU A 128 3.06 -4.68 -6.54
CA GLU A 128 4.29 -4.64 -7.35
C GLU A 128 4.11 -5.34 -8.70
N VAL A 129 3.45 -6.50 -8.72
CA VAL A 129 3.17 -7.24 -9.96
C VAL A 129 2.15 -6.51 -10.82
N SER A 130 1.10 -5.94 -10.21
CA SER A 130 0.04 -5.22 -10.90
C SER A 130 0.56 -4.01 -11.68
N ILE A 131 1.37 -3.18 -11.05
CA ILE A 131 1.89 -1.96 -11.68
C ILE A 131 3.02 -2.23 -12.68
N ARG A 132 3.77 -3.34 -12.52
CA ARG A 132 4.91 -3.67 -13.39
C ARG A 132 4.50 -4.38 -14.66
N ASN A 133 3.23 -4.71 -14.82
CA ASN A 133 2.72 -5.34 -16.02
C ASN A 133 3.05 -4.48 -17.26
N PRO A 134 3.85 -4.98 -18.22
CA PRO A 134 4.32 -4.21 -19.37
C PRO A 134 3.19 -3.62 -20.22
N LYS A 135 1.99 -4.22 -20.20
CA LYS A 135 0.80 -3.71 -20.90
C LYS A 135 0.33 -2.35 -20.35
N HIS A 136 0.61 -2.05 -19.08
CA HIS A 136 0.19 -0.81 -18.43
C HIS A 136 1.30 0.24 -18.38
N LYS A 137 2.49 -0.06 -18.91
CA LYS A 137 3.57 0.94 -19.03
C LYS A 137 3.19 2.09 -19.94
N TYR A 138 2.22 1.96 -20.84
CA TYR A 138 1.85 3.01 -21.78
C TYR A 138 0.68 3.88 -21.29
N HIS A 139 -0.26 3.35 -20.50
CA HIS A 139 -1.42 4.12 -20.03
C HIS A 139 -1.13 5.11 -18.89
N LEU A 140 -0.05 4.93 -18.13
CA LEU A 140 0.30 5.82 -17.01
C LEU A 140 1.24 6.98 -17.40
N ILE A 141 1.78 6.97 -18.62
CA ILE A 141 2.68 8.04 -19.12
C ILE A 141 1.89 9.12 -19.87
N ASP A 142 0.68 8.81 -20.33
CA ASP A 142 -0.16 9.69 -21.15
C ASP A 142 -1.10 10.60 -20.31
N LEU A 143 -0.91 10.65 -18.98
CA LEU A 143 -1.70 11.49 -18.05
C LEU A 143 -0.94 12.72 -17.54
N ASN A 144 0.08 13.19 -18.27
CA ASN A 144 0.81 14.44 -18.01
C ASN A 144 0.59 15.48 -19.11
#